data_AF-A0A1V6P6S0-F1
#
_entry.id   AF-A0A1V6P6S0-F1
#
_cell.length_a   1.000
_cell.length_b   1.000
_cell.length_c   1.000
_cell.angle_alpha   90.00
_cell.angle_beta   90.00
_cell.angle_gamma   90.00
#
_symmetry.space_group_name_H-M   'P 1'
#
loop_
_entity.id
_entity.type
_entity.pdbx_description
1 polymer ?
#
loop_
_entity_poly.entity_id
_entity_poly.type
_entity_poly.pdbx_seq_one_letter_code
_entity_poly.pdbx_strand_id
1 'polypeptide(L)'
;MAAFTALGVQVAITELDIRMTLPSTDALFAQQSTDYFNTVAACVETNGCVGIAIWDWTDKYSWGPAFQPPINDPVCSDHLVFPGQGSACPWNANLAKKPAYAGILTALV
;
A
#
# COMPACT_ATOMS: atom_id res chain seq x y z
N MET A 1 -15.43 -0.04 -8.46
CA MET A 1 -16.27 -0.64 -7.41
C MET A 1 -17.76 -0.53 -7.71
N ALA A 2 -18.31 0.66 -7.96
CA ALA A 2 -19.74 0.86 -8.24
C ALA A 2 -20.35 -0.06 -9.32
N ALA A 3 -19.63 -0.32 -10.41
CA ALA A 3 -20.11 -1.23 -11.46
C ALA A 3 -20.36 -2.66 -10.96
N PHE A 4 -19.58 -3.14 -9.98
CA PHE A 4 -19.79 -4.45 -9.36
C PHE A 4 -20.90 -4.39 -8.32
N THR A 5 -20.94 -3.36 -7.46
CA THR A 5 -21.99 -3.26 -6.44
C THR A 5 -23.38 -3.05 -7.04
N ALA A 6 -23.48 -2.47 -8.25
CA ALA A 6 -24.71 -2.41 -9.03
C ALA A 6 -25.29 -3.79 -9.44
N LEU A 7 -24.46 -4.84 -9.45
CA LEU A 7 -24.89 -6.22 -9.69
C LEU A 7 -25.41 -6.92 -8.42
N GLY A 8 -25.46 -6.21 -7.28
CA GLY A 8 -25.90 -6.76 -6.00
C GLY A 8 -24.84 -7.58 -5.26
N VAL A 9 -23.57 -7.51 -5.66
CA VAL A 9 -22.45 -8.18 -4.98
C VAL A 9 -21.69 -7.20 -4.07
N GLN A 10 -21.04 -7.74 -3.04
CA GLN A 10 -20.09 -7.00 -2.22
C GLN A 10 -18.73 -6.91 -2.91
N VAL A 11 -17.97 -5.87 -2.58
CA VAL A 11 -16.58 -5.69 -3.04
C VAL A 11 -15.65 -5.51 -1.85
N ALA A 12 -14.41 -5.94 -2.00
CA ALA A 12 -13.33 -5.66 -1.06
C ALA A 12 -12.03 -5.45 -1.84
N ILE A 13 -11.14 -4.63 -1.31
CA ILE A 13 -9.75 -4.54 -1.79
C ILE A 13 -8.95 -5.52 -0.94
N THR A 14 -8.44 -6.60 -1.52
CA THR A 14 -7.90 -7.72 -0.73
C THR A 14 -6.39 -7.67 -0.53
N GLU A 15 -5.65 -6.96 -1.38
CA GLU A 15 -4.19 -7.00 -1.44
C GLU A 15 -3.62 -5.62 -1.81
N LEU A 16 -3.95 -4.58 -1.03
CA LEU A 16 -3.51 -3.22 -1.31
C LEU A 16 -2.02 -3.02 -0.97
N ASP A 17 -1.24 -2.67 -1.99
CA ASP A 17 0.08 -2.06 -1.88
C ASP A 17 0.23 -0.96 -2.94
N ILE A 18 1.08 0.04 -2.69
CA ILE A 18 1.31 1.15 -3.63
C ILE A 18 2.81 1.39 -3.75
N ARG A 19 3.47 0.60 -4.59
CA ARG A 19 4.90 0.70 -4.87
C ARG A 19 5.28 2.03 -5.54
N MET A 20 6.53 2.43 -5.37
CA MET A 20 7.14 3.58 -6.04
C MET A 20 8.45 3.18 -6.71
N THR A 21 8.88 3.95 -7.72
CA THR A 21 10.23 3.81 -8.29
C THR A 21 11.27 4.25 -7.26
N LEU A 22 12.27 3.40 -7.02
CA LEU A 22 13.36 3.67 -6.09
C LEU A 22 14.47 4.53 -6.74
N PRO A 23 15.22 5.32 -5.95
CA PRO A 23 15.12 5.48 -4.49
C PRO A 23 13.90 6.31 -4.06
N SER A 24 13.39 6.03 -2.86
CA SER A 24 12.30 6.82 -2.28
C SER A 24 12.71 8.28 -2.07
N THR A 25 11.73 9.18 -2.24
CA THR A 25 11.87 10.62 -1.98
C THR A 25 10.63 11.13 -1.26
N ASP A 26 10.72 12.29 -0.61
CA ASP A 26 9.58 12.90 0.08
C ASP A 26 8.39 13.16 -0.87
N ALA A 27 8.67 13.52 -2.12
CA ALA A 27 7.64 13.69 -3.14
C ALA A 27 6.92 12.37 -3.46
N LEU A 28 7.67 11.26 -3.57
CA LEU A 28 7.08 9.94 -3.78
C LEU A 28 6.26 9.48 -2.56
N PHE A 29 6.71 9.79 -1.34
CA PHE A 29 5.93 9.49 -0.13
C PHE A 29 4.65 10.32 -0.01
N ALA A 30 4.68 11.59 -0.41
CA ALA A 30 3.49 12.44 -0.45
C ALA A 30 2.47 11.91 -1.48
N GLN A 31 2.96 11.50 -2.66
CA GLN A 31 2.11 10.88 -3.68
C GLN A 31 1.51 9.56 -3.18
N GLN A 32 2.34 8.67 -2.61
CA GLN A 32 1.87 7.42 -2.03
C GLN A 32 0.80 7.66 -0.95
N SER A 33 0.98 8.67 -0.10
CA SER A 33 -0.04 9.05 0.89
C SER A 33 -1.36 9.46 0.26
N THR A 34 -1.31 10.20 -0.85
CA THR A 34 -2.49 10.60 -1.62
C THR A 34 -3.17 9.40 -2.25
N ASP A 35 -2.40 8.45 -2.78
CA ASP A 35 -2.93 7.26 -3.44
C ASP A 35 -3.58 6.29 -2.45
N TYR A 36 -2.99 6.14 -1.25
CA TYR A 36 -3.62 5.40 -0.16
C TYR A 36 -4.92 6.08 0.30
N PHE A 37 -4.91 7.40 0.49
CA PHE A 37 -6.11 8.17 0.83
C PHE A 37 -7.22 7.94 -0.20
N ASN A 38 -6.93 8.16 -1.48
CA ASN A 38 -7.92 8.04 -2.57
C ASN A 38 -8.49 6.62 -2.65
N THR A 39 -7.65 5.60 -2.48
CA THR A 39 -8.06 4.18 -2.53
C THR A 39 -8.98 3.82 -1.36
N VAL A 40 -8.63 4.26 -0.15
CA VAL A 40 -9.44 4.04 1.06
C VAL A 40 -10.76 4.82 0.98
N ALA A 41 -10.70 6.10 0.61
CA ALA A 41 -11.86 6.96 0.45
C ALA A 41 -12.85 6.38 -0.57
N ALA A 42 -12.35 5.85 -1.70
CA ALA A 42 -13.21 5.21 -2.69
C ALA A 42 -13.98 4.00 -2.13
N CYS A 43 -13.39 3.21 -1.23
CA CYS A 43 -14.12 2.12 -0.56
C CYS A 43 -15.14 2.67 0.44
N VAL A 44 -14.77 3.67 1.25
CA VAL A 44 -15.66 4.33 2.21
C VAL A 44 -16.89 4.92 1.52
N GLU A 45 -16.71 5.56 0.35
CA GLU A 45 -17.79 6.17 -0.43
C GLU A 45 -18.65 5.16 -1.20
N THR A 46 -18.16 3.94 -1.46
CA THR A 46 -18.88 2.94 -2.22
C THR A 46 -19.76 2.09 -1.29
N ASN A 47 -21.07 2.30 -1.33
CA ASN A 47 -22.02 1.36 -0.72
C ASN A 47 -21.85 -0.05 -1.30
N GLY A 48 -21.61 -1.03 -0.43
CA GLY A 48 -21.28 -2.41 -0.79
C GLY A 48 -19.78 -2.74 -0.80
N CYS A 49 -18.88 -1.77 -0.56
CA CYS A 49 -17.49 -2.07 -0.19
C CYS A 49 -17.41 -2.46 1.28
N VAL A 50 -16.91 -3.67 1.56
CA VAL A 50 -16.93 -4.24 2.92
C VAL A 50 -15.59 -4.25 3.63
N GLY A 51 -14.52 -3.83 2.96
CA GLY A 51 -13.22 -3.69 3.60
C GLY A 51 -12.04 -3.61 2.66
N ILE A 52 -10.89 -3.34 3.28
CA ILE A 52 -9.59 -3.28 2.65
C ILE A 52 -8.62 -4.12 3.49
N ALA A 53 -7.86 -4.99 2.83
CA ALA A 53 -6.68 -5.65 3.39
C ALA A 53 -5.45 -5.17 2.61
N ILE A 54 -4.43 -4.75 3.36
CA ILE A 54 -3.11 -4.40 2.83
C ILE A 54 -2.27 -5.67 2.68
N TRP A 55 -1.47 -5.75 1.61
CA TRP A 55 -0.68 -6.94 1.29
C TRP A 55 0.64 -6.95 2.08
N ASP A 56 0.53 -7.40 3.32
CA ASP A 56 1.45 -7.08 4.41
C ASP A 56 1.42 -5.57 4.75
N TRP A 57 2.01 -5.19 5.88
CA TRP A 57 1.90 -3.85 6.45
C TRP A 57 3.24 -3.14 6.60
N THR A 58 4.35 -3.89 6.57
CA THR A 58 5.70 -3.34 6.62
C THR A 58 6.45 -3.65 5.34
N ASP A 59 7.19 -2.65 4.86
CA ASP A 59 8.04 -2.85 3.71
C ASP A 59 9.07 -3.99 3.99
N LYS A 60 9.39 -4.30 5.27
CA LYS A 60 10.33 -5.37 5.67
C LYS A 60 9.99 -6.74 5.08
N TYR A 61 8.70 -7.02 4.91
CA TYR A 61 8.20 -8.33 4.47
C TYR A 61 7.29 -8.25 3.25
N SER A 62 7.17 -7.07 2.62
CA SER A 62 6.41 -6.87 1.39
C SER A 62 6.80 -7.90 0.32
N TRP A 63 5.80 -8.41 -0.40
CA TRP A 63 5.95 -9.57 -1.27
C TRP A 63 7.03 -9.40 -2.35
N GLY A 64 8.07 -10.22 -2.19
CA GLY A 64 9.10 -10.63 -3.13
C GLY A 64 9.58 -12.03 -2.67
N PRO A 65 10.16 -12.86 -3.55
CA PRO A 65 10.63 -14.21 -3.23
C PRO A 65 11.49 -14.20 -1.95
N ALA A 66 10.99 -14.89 -0.94
CA ALA A 66 11.69 -15.14 0.31
C ALA A 66 13.02 -15.85 0.06
N PHE A 67 14.15 -15.12 0.09
CA PHE A 67 15.41 -15.51 0.74
C PHE A 67 16.48 -14.46 0.40
N GLN A 68 16.80 -13.55 1.33
CA GLN A 68 18.19 -13.18 1.62
C GLN A 68 18.27 -12.33 2.91
N PRO A 69 18.77 -12.89 4.02
CA PRO A 69 19.39 -12.10 5.08
C PRO A 69 20.87 -11.82 4.72
N PRO A 70 21.55 -10.80 5.30
CA PRO A 70 21.11 -9.47 5.68
C PRO A 70 21.54 -8.46 4.59
N ILE A 71 20.60 -7.88 3.84
CA ILE A 71 20.96 -6.76 2.95
C ILE A 71 21.00 -5.50 3.81
N ASN A 72 22.21 -4.95 3.96
CA ASN A 72 22.48 -3.71 4.66
C ASN A 72 22.10 -2.49 3.79
N ASP A 73 20.87 -2.41 3.25
CA ASP A 73 20.42 -1.29 2.40
C ASP A 73 18.87 -1.16 2.35
N PRO A 74 18.25 0.03 2.16
CA PRO A 74 17.54 0.74 3.23
C PRO A 74 16.08 1.04 2.88
N VAL A 75 15.56 0.50 1.78
CA VAL A 75 14.19 0.73 1.34
C VAL A 75 13.71 -0.52 0.63
N CYS A 76 13.40 -1.51 1.47
CA CYS A 76 12.49 -2.60 1.19
C CYS A 76 11.92 -2.70 -0.22
N SER A 77 12.47 -3.69 -0.88
CA SER A 77 12.38 -3.99 -2.27
C SER A 77 11.25 -4.96 -2.59
N ASP A 78 10.34 -4.58 -3.49
CA ASP A 78 9.50 -5.53 -4.25
C ASP A 78 10.30 -6.21 -5.40
N HIS A 79 11.64 -6.21 -5.28
CA HIS A 79 12.65 -6.14 -6.35
C HIS A 79 12.61 -7.27 -7.39
N LEU A 80 11.90 -8.35 -7.14
CA LEU A 80 11.93 -9.53 -8.01
C LEU A 80 10.64 -9.68 -8.82
N VAL A 81 9.53 -9.07 -8.39
CA VAL A 81 8.30 -9.00 -9.19
C VAL A 81 8.29 -7.71 -10.01
N PHE A 82 8.77 -6.61 -9.43
CA PHE A 82 8.84 -5.30 -10.08
C PHE A 82 10.25 -4.69 -9.96
N PRO A 83 11.19 -4.99 -10.88
CA PRO A 83 12.55 -4.49 -10.78
C PRO A 83 12.63 -2.96 -10.64
N GLY A 84 13.30 -2.49 -9.59
CA GLY A 84 13.50 -1.07 -9.31
C GLY A 84 12.33 -0.38 -8.59
N GLN A 85 11.34 -1.13 -8.11
CA GLN A 85 10.23 -0.60 -7.32
C GLN A 85 10.31 -1.08 -5.85
N GLY A 86 9.46 -0.53 -4.98
CA GLY A 86 9.39 -0.95 -3.58
C GLY A 86 8.74 0.10 -2.70
N SER A 87 9.07 0.03 -1.40
CA SER A 87 8.55 0.94 -0.38
C SER A 87 7.02 1.03 -0.41
N ALA A 88 6.31 -0.08 -0.62
CA ALA A 88 4.91 -0.08 -1.01
C ALA A 88 3.92 0.00 0.17
N CYS A 89 4.35 -0.37 1.37
CA CYS A 89 3.52 -0.49 2.56
C CYS A 89 3.47 0.80 3.40
N PRO A 90 2.53 0.95 4.34
CA PRO A 90 2.44 2.15 5.18
C PRO A 90 3.47 2.22 6.32
N TRP A 91 4.25 1.15 6.57
CA TRP A 91 5.39 1.14 7.49
C TRP A 91 6.68 0.79 6.77
N ASN A 92 7.77 1.43 7.18
CA ASN A 92 9.09 1.13 6.63
C ASN A 92 9.72 -0.15 7.23
N ALA A 93 10.93 -0.48 6.77
CA ALA A 93 11.73 -1.61 7.23
C ALA A 93 11.95 -1.67 8.76
N ASN A 94 11.96 -0.49 9.39
CA ASN A 94 12.22 -0.29 10.81
C ASN A 94 10.92 -0.26 11.63
N LEU A 95 9.79 -0.62 11.01
CA LEU A 95 8.46 -0.62 11.62
C LEU A 95 8.01 0.78 12.07
N ALA A 96 8.55 1.82 11.45
CA ALA A 96 8.09 3.19 11.64
C ALA A 96 7.04 3.55 10.57
N LYS A 97 6.01 4.30 10.98
CA LYS A 97 4.94 4.77 10.11
C LYS A 97 5.49 5.71 9.03
N LYS A 98 5.02 5.53 7.80
CA LYS A 98 5.25 6.43 6.67
C LYS A 98 4.05 7.39 6.49
N PRO A 99 4.17 8.45 5.67
CA PRO A 99 3.04 9.35 5.37
C PRO A 99 1.77 8.62 4.92
N ALA A 100 1.91 7.52 4.18
CA ALA A 100 0.82 6.62 3.80
C ALA A 100 -0.11 6.21 4.94
N TYR A 101 0.43 5.96 6.15
CA TYR A 101 -0.39 5.64 7.31
C TYR A 101 -1.36 6.77 7.66
N ALA A 102 -0.90 8.02 7.59
CA ALA A 102 -1.75 9.19 7.83
C ALA A 102 -2.79 9.34 6.72
N GLY A 103 -2.42 9.15 5.45
CA GLY A 103 -3.35 9.14 4.32
C GLY A 103 -4.51 8.16 4.49
N ILE A 104 -4.22 6.93 4.96
CA ILE A 104 -5.25 5.94 5.31
C ILE A 104 -6.18 6.47 6.40
N LEU A 105 -5.63 6.99 7.50
CA LEU A 105 -6.45 7.47 8.61
C LEU A 105 -7.34 8.66 8.23
N THR A 106 -6.84 9.60 7.43
CA THR A 106 -7.62 10.75 6.96
C THR A 106 -8.81 10.33 6.09
N ALA A 107 -8.72 9.22 5.37
CA ALA A 107 -9.83 8.70 4.57
C ALA A 107 -10.92 7.99 5.38
N LEU A 108 -10.65 7.66 6.66
CA LEU A 108 -11.55 6.89 7.53
C LEU A 108 -12.36 7.77 8.50
N VAL A 109 -12.14 9.09 8.50
CA VAL A 109 -12.79 10.06 9.39
C VAL A 109 -13.64 11.05 8.61
#